data_AF-W4S7H4-F1
#
_entry.id   AF-W4S7H4-F1
#
_cell.length_a   1.000
_cell.length_b   1.000
_cell.length_c   1.000
_cell.angle_alpha   90.00
_cell.angle_beta   90.00
_cell.angle_gamma   90.00
#
_symmetry.space_group_name_H-M   'P 1'
#
loop_
_entity.id
_entity.type
_entity.pdbx_description
1 polymer ?
#
loop_
_entity_poly.entity_id
_entity_poly.type
_entity_poly.pdbx_seq_one_letter_code
_entity_poly.pdbx_strand_id
1 'polypeptide(L)'
;MSENLNEPAADELPRLRDQCGALALELERETDPTRRAVLARELAECRQRVFQAEQADRLHDRDREAGGPAGDVQPAQVMRERIEGGNIEAADPRPDYAGLYAAERAENAELRAELADPEGQGISRERERLHSAVEHAQEQQHAEELSHAGVSPELAAEYEARILARDESFSGEVVQQIERDDEGRAFVIEADGDRVMVPQIEGAEMDVGDDVEVSRDHQGNYEAETGYGYGR
;
A
#
# COMPACT_ATOMS: atom_id res chain seq x y z
N MET A 1 58.74 2.13 -3.78
CA MET A 1 57.65 2.34 -4.76
C MET A 1 56.40 1.81 -4.10
N SER A 2 55.77 2.62 -3.25
CA SER A 2 54.47 2.29 -2.66
C SER A 2 53.52 3.35 -3.18
N GLU A 3 52.80 2.99 -4.24
CA GLU A 3 51.77 3.84 -4.82
C GLU A 3 50.64 3.97 -3.80
N ASN A 4 50.43 5.18 -3.29
CA ASN A 4 49.26 5.55 -2.49
C ASN A 4 48.04 5.56 -3.41
N LEU A 5 47.44 4.40 -3.63
CA LEU A 5 46.11 4.26 -4.23
C LEU A 5 45.09 4.38 -3.11
N ASN A 6 44.79 5.60 -2.65
CA ASN A 6 43.63 5.78 -1.79
C ASN A 6 43.07 7.19 -1.83
N GLU A 7 42.46 7.54 -2.96
CA GLU A 7 41.44 8.59 -3.02
C GLU A 7 40.51 8.31 -4.21
N PRO A 8 39.33 7.68 -3.96
CA PRO A 8 38.17 7.96 -4.79
C PRO A 8 36.86 8.19 -4.00
N ALA A 9 36.90 8.30 -2.67
CA ALA A 9 35.68 8.24 -1.85
C ALA A 9 34.76 9.48 -1.92
N ALA A 10 35.26 10.67 -2.28
CA ALA A 10 34.48 11.91 -2.22
C ALA A 10 33.52 12.13 -3.42
N ASP A 11 33.69 11.37 -4.51
CA ASP A 11 32.95 11.56 -5.78
C ASP A 11 31.91 10.45 -6.06
N GLU A 12 31.73 9.50 -5.16
CA GLU A 12 30.91 8.31 -5.42
C GLU A 12 29.40 8.59 -5.32
N LEU A 13 28.98 9.40 -4.33
CA LEU A 13 27.57 9.71 -4.09
C LEU A 13 26.94 10.53 -5.23
N PRO A 14 27.57 11.63 -5.73
CA PRO A 14 27.04 12.38 -6.87
C PRO A 14 26.96 11.52 -8.14
N ARG A 15 27.98 10.71 -8.42
CA ARG A 15 27.97 9.80 -9.59
C ARG A 15 26.87 8.74 -9.50
N LEU A 16 26.58 8.24 -8.30
CA LEU A 16 25.52 7.26 -8.09
C LEU A 16 24.13 7.90 -8.27
N ARG A 17 23.93 9.14 -7.80
CA ARG A 17 22.70 9.93 -8.05
C ARG A 17 22.48 10.18 -9.54
N ASP A 18 23.53 10.54 -10.28
CA ASP A 18 23.47 10.73 -11.74
C ASP A 18 23.11 9.43 -12.48
N GLN A 19 23.66 8.29 -12.04
CA GLN A 19 23.33 6.97 -12.59
C GLN A 19 21.85 6.62 -12.37
N CYS A 20 21.30 6.87 -11.18
CA CYS A 20 19.88 6.63 -10.93
C CYS A 20 18.99 7.60 -11.74
N GLY A 21 19.44 8.84 -11.96
CA GLY A 21 18.76 9.81 -12.83
C GLY A 21 18.71 9.36 -14.29
N ALA A 22 19.80 8.80 -14.81
CA ALA A 22 19.85 8.23 -16.16
C ALA A 22 18.90 7.03 -16.31
N LEU A 23 18.85 6.13 -15.32
CA LEU A 23 17.92 4.99 -15.29
C LEU A 23 16.46 5.43 -15.24
N ALA A 24 16.14 6.50 -14.50
CA ALA A 24 14.79 7.06 -14.45
C ALA A 24 14.35 7.62 -15.82
N LEU A 25 15.24 8.34 -16.52
CA LEU A 25 14.97 8.85 -17.86
C LEU A 25 14.86 7.73 -18.91
N GLU A 26 15.61 6.63 -18.75
CA GLU A 26 15.48 5.45 -19.62
C GLU A 26 14.13 4.75 -19.39
N LEU A 27 13.70 4.62 -18.14
CA LEU A 27 12.40 4.05 -17.77
C LEU A 27 11.21 4.87 -18.31
N GLU A 28 11.32 6.20 -18.33
CA GLU A 28 10.28 7.09 -18.90
C GLU A 28 10.15 6.97 -20.41
N ARG A 29 11.24 6.64 -21.11
CA ARG A 29 11.28 6.50 -22.58
C ARG A 29 10.96 5.09 -23.05
N GLU A 30 11.10 4.09 -22.18
CA GLU A 30 10.86 2.70 -22.52
C GLU A 30 9.36 2.40 -22.66
N THR A 31 9.02 1.70 -23.73
CA THR A 31 7.64 1.36 -24.08
C THR A 31 7.36 -0.14 -23.94
N ASP A 32 8.40 -0.99 -23.95
CA ASP A 32 8.25 -2.44 -23.72
C ASP A 32 8.00 -2.76 -22.23
N PRO A 33 6.89 -3.42 -21.86
CA PRO A 33 6.56 -3.70 -20.46
C PRO A 33 7.59 -4.57 -19.74
N THR A 34 8.25 -5.50 -20.45
CA THR A 34 9.24 -6.41 -19.85
C THR A 34 10.51 -5.64 -19.52
N ARG A 35 10.99 -4.82 -20.46
CA ARG A 35 12.16 -3.95 -20.25
C ARG A 35 11.88 -2.86 -19.21
N ARG A 36 10.66 -2.32 -19.14
CA ARG A 36 10.24 -1.40 -18.07
C ARG A 36 10.30 -2.04 -16.69
N ALA A 37 9.86 -3.29 -16.54
CA ALA A 37 9.94 -3.99 -15.26
C ALA A 37 11.40 -4.20 -14.79
N VAL A 38 12.29 -4.53 -15.73
CA VAL A 38 13.73 -4.65 -15.46
C VAL A 38 14.33 -3.31 -15.05
N LEU A 39 14.06 -2.23 -15.81
CA LEU A 39 14.55 -0.88 -15.50
C LEU A 39 13.99 -0.35 -14.17
N ALA A 40 12.74 -0.66 -13.84
CA ALA A 40 12.14 -0.28 -12.55
C ALA A 40 12.84 -0.97 -11.38
N ARG A 41 13.21 -2.25 -11.53
CA ARG A 41 13.99 -2.98 -10.53
C ARG A 41 15.41 -2.43 -10.39
N GLU A 42 16.10 -2.20 -11.51
CA GLU A 42 17.44 -1.59 -11.51
C GLU A 42 17.43 -0.19 -10.87
N LEU A 43 16.40 0.61 -11.13
CA LEU A 43 16.22 1.93 -10.51
C LEU A 43 15.96 1.82 -8.99
N ALA A 44 15.17 0.84 -8.54
CA ALA A 44 14.93 0.59 -7.13
C ALA A 44 16.24 0.18 -6.40
N GLU A 45 17.01 -0.73 -6.99
CA GLU A 45 18.32 -1.14 -6.46
C GLU A 45 19.32 0.04 -6.44
N CYS A 46 19.31 0.89 -7.47
CA CYS A 46 20.12 2.10 -7.52
C CYS A 46 19.74 3.08 -6.38
N ARG A 47 18.45 3.34 -6.18
CA ARG A 47 17.95 4.22 -5.10
C ARG A 47 18.28 3.68 -3.72
N GLN A 48 18.22 2.36 -3.53
CA GLN A 48 18.63 1.73 -2.28
C GLN A 48 20.12 1.95 -1.98
N ARG A 49 20.98 1.84 -3.00
CA ARG A 49 22.41 2.12 -2.85
C ARG A 49 22.69 3.59 -2.54
N VAL A 50 21.98 4.52 -3.18
CA VAL A 50 22.07 5.96 -2.85
C VAL A 50 21.69 6.18 -1.40
N PHE A 51 20.57 5.62 -0.96
CA PHE A 51 20.13 5.75 0.43
C PHE A 51 21.18 5.20 1.42
N GLN A 52 21.73 4.00 1.17
CA GLN A 52 22.77 3.44 2.04
C GLN A 52 24.03 4.31 2.07
N ALA A 53 24.46 4.83 0.92
CA ALA A 53 25.62 5.70 0.83
C ALA A 53 25.37 7.06 1.52
N GLU A 54 24.16 7.62 1.43
CA GLU A 54 23.76 8.83 2.17
C GLU A 54 23.72 8.63 3.68
N GLN A 55 23.26 7.45 4.14
CA GLN A 55 23.28 7.12 5.58
C GLN A 55 24.71 6.94 6.08
N ALA A 56 25.58 6.31 5.28
CA ALA A 56 27.00 6.19 5.60
C ALA A 56 27.66 7.57 5.65
N ASP A 57 27.43 8.44 4.67
CA ASP A 57 27.99 9.79 4.62
C ASP A 57 27.54 10.65 5.83
N ARG A 58 26.25 10.57 6.21
CA ARG A 58 25.72 11.25 7.42
C ARG A 58 26.32 10.75 8.72
N LEU A 59 26.66 9.45 8.81
CA LEU A 59 27.35 8.90 9.97
C LEU A 59 28.80 9.39 10.03
N HIS A 60 29.48 9.47 8.88
CA HIS A 60 30.83 10.04 8.79
C HIS A 60 30.84 11.54 9.12
N ASP A 61 29.83 12.30 8.70
CA ASP A 61 29.67 13.71 9.08
C ASP A 61 29.45 13.86 10.58
N ARG A 62 28.60 13.03 11.20
CA ARG A 62 28.38 13.05 12.66
C ARG A 62 29.62 12.67 13.46
N ASP A 63 30.41 11.70 13.01
CA ASP A 63 31.67 11.32 13.66
C ASP A 63 32.76 12.40 13.46
N ARG A 64 32.71 13.14 12.34
CA ARG A 64 33.55 14.31 12.10
C ARG A 64 33.13 15.52 12.94
N GLU A 65 31.84 15.73 13.16
CA GLU A 65 31.28 16.82 13.97
C GLU A 65 31.42 16.56 15.49
N ALA A 66 31.32 15.30 15.93
CA ALA A 66 31.53 14.89 17.32
C ALA A 66 32.99 15.03 17.80
N GLY A 67 33.93 15.33 16.89
CA GLY A 67 35.32 15.67 17.19
C GLY A 67 35.58 17.14 17.53
N GLY A 68 34.55 18.00 17.56
CA GLY A 68 34.66 19.42 17.91
C GLY A 68 34.00 19.75 19.26
N PRO A 69 34.53 20.69 20.07
CA PRO A 69 33.94 21.02 21.36
C PRO A 69 32.52 21.58 21.18
N ALA A 70 31.58 21.02 21.94
CA ALA A 70 30.16 21.34 21.93
C ALA A 70 29.88 22.85 21.95
N GLY A 71 29.03 23.31 21.01
CA GLY A 71 28.52 24.68 20.98
C GLY A 71 27.14 24.73 20.31
N ASP A 72 26.17 25.25 21.05
CA ASP A 72 24.76 25.40 20.72
C ASP A 72 24.49 26.16 19.41
N VAL A 73 23.52 25.70 18.59
CA VAL A 73 22.93 26.53 17.52
C VAL A 73 21.40 26.38 17.48
N GLN A 74 20.71 27.53 17.60
CA GLN A 74 19.25 27.70 17.59
C GLN A 74 18.66 27.73 16.15
N PRO A 75 17.36 27.42 15.95
CA PRO A 75 16.74 27.36 14.62
C PRO A 75 16.40 28.74 14.04
N ALA A 76 16.80 29.00 12.78
CA ALA A 76 16.57 30.27 12.09
C ALA A 76 15.31 30.26 11.18
N GLN A 77 14.36 31.07 11.63
CA GLN A 77 13.25 31.82 11.01
C GLN A 77 13.02 31.81 9.48
N VAL A 78 11.74 31.66 9.15
CA VAL A 78 11.08 31.78 7.83
C VAL A 78 11.06 33.24 7.33
N MET A 79 11.54 33.49 6.11
CA MET A 79 11.31 34.77 5.41
C MET A 79 10.30 34.58 4.27
N ARG A 80 9.16 35.28 4.39
CA ARG A 80 8.04 35.31 3.46
C ARG A 80 8.11 36.62 2.68
N GLU A 81 8.46 36.60 1.41
CA GLU A 81 8.46 37.81 0.57
C GLU A 81 7.05 38.17 0.07
N ARG A 82 6.85 39.47 -0.04
CA ARG A 82 5.58 40.20 -0.17
C ARG A 82 5.45 40.66 -1.63
N ILE A 83 4.42 40.21 -2.35
CA ILE A 83 4.15 40.69 -3.71
C ILE A 83 3.28 41.95 -3.63
N GLU A 84 3.77 43.04 -4.22
CA GLU A 84 3.10 44.33 -4.35
C GLU A 84 1.97 44.28 -5.40
N GLY A 85 0.86 44.95 -5.09
CA GLY A 85 -0.39 44.86 -5.81
C GLY A 85 -0.48 45.66 -7.11
N GLY A 86 -1.33 45.18 -8.02
CA GLY A 86 -1.84 45.92 -9.17
C GLY A 86 -3.38 45.79 -9.21
N ASN A 87 -4.07 46.92 -9.36
CA ASN A 87 -5.52 47.03 -9.38
C ASN A 87 -6.11 46.53 -10.71
N ILE A 88 -7.26 45.84 -10.66
CA ILE A 88 -7.97 45.38 -11.88
C ILE A 88 -9.39 45.97 -11.86
N GLU A 89 -9.73 46.77 -12.87
CA GLU A 89 -11.08 47.28 -13.10
C GLU A 89 -12.00 46.14 -13.59
N ALA A 90 -13.19 46.02 -12.98
CA ALA A 90 -14.17 44.99 -13.30
C ALA A 90 -15.09 45.43 -14.44
N ALA A 91 -15.01 44.78 -15.60
CA ALA A 91 -16.04 44.82 -16.63
C ALA A 91 -17.08 43.72 -16.35
N ASP A 92 -18.37 44.09 -16.26
CA ASP A 92 -19.50 43.17 -16.08
C ASP A 92 -19.94 42.58 -17.44
N PRO A 93 -19.81 41.27 -17.69
CA PRO A 93 -20.34 40.63 -18.88
C PRO A 93 -21.55 39.77 -18.50
N ARG A 94 -22.75 40.24 -18.81
CA ARG A 94 -23.94 39.38 -18.73
C ARG A 94 -23.89 38.33 -19.85
N PRO A 95 -23.98 37.01 -19.55
CA PRO A 95 -23.85 35.97 -20.56
C PRO A 95 -25.05 35.90 -21.53
N ASP A 96 -24.77 35.63 -22.81
CA ASP A 96 -25.79 35.31 -23.81
C ASP A 96 -26.24 33.85 -23.68
N TYR A 97 -27.35 33.65 -22.97
CA TYR A 97 -27.92 32.33 -22.69
C TYR A 97 -28.45 31.60 -23.93
N ALA A 98 -28.79 32.31 -25.02
CA ALA A 98 -29.29 31.66 -26.23
C ALA A 98 -28.15 30.96 -26.99
N GLY A 99 -26.97 31.57 -27.02
CA GLY A 99 -25.75 30.95 -27.56
C GLY A 99 -25.32 29.70 -26.78
N LEU A 100 -25.46 29.73 -25.45
CA LEU A 100 -25.10 28.60 -24.58
C LEU A 100 -25.95 27.35 -24.88
N TYR A 101 -27.27 27.49 -25.03
CA TYR A 101 -28.15 26.36 -25.36
C TYR A 101 -27.93 25.81 -26.78
N ALA A 102 -27.50 26.64 -27.73
CA ALA A 102 -27.17 26.19 -29.08
C ALA A 102 -25.85 25.42 -29.12
N ALA A 103 -24.85 25.89 -28.37
CA ALA A 103 -23.56 25.21 -28.20
C ALA A 103 -23.73 23.86 -27.49
N GLU A 104 -24.49 23.81 -26.38
CA GLU A 104 -24.73 22.58 -25.63
C GLU A 104 -25.42 21.51 -26.47
N ARG A 105 -26.32 21.91 -27.38
CA ARG A 105 -27.00 20.99 -28.30
C ARG A 105 -26.05 20.44 -29.38
N ALA A 106 -25.08 21.24 -29.83
CA ALA A 106 -24.07 20.80 -30.78
C ALA A 106 -23.07 19.83 -30.11
N GLU A 107 -22.59 20.19 -28.93
CA GLU A 107 -21.69 19.33 -28.13
C GLU A 107 -22.36 18.00 -27.74
N ASN A 108 -23.65 18.02 -27.37
CA ASN A 108 -24.39 16.77 -27.12
C ASN A 108 -24.54 15.88 -28.36
N ALA A 109 -24.63 16.48 -29.55
CA ALA A 109 -24.71 15.73 -30.79
C ALA A 109 -23.37 15.09 -31.16
N GLU A 110 -22.26 15.77 -30.87
CA GLU A 110 -20.90 15.24 -31.03
C GLU A 110 -20.61 14.12 -30.03
N LEU A 111 -20.97 14.29 -28.75
CA LEU A 111 -20.83 13.24 -27.73
C LEU A 111 -21.65 11.98 -28.07
N ARG A 112 -22.85 12.14 -28.66
CA ARG A 112 -23.65 11.00 -29.14
C ARG A 112 -23.01 10.30 -30.35
N ALA A 113 -22.29 11.03 -31.19
CA ALA A 113 -21.56 10.44 -32.31
C ALA A 113 -20.30 9.71 -31.83
N GLU A 114 -19.60 10.25 -30.83
CA GLU A 114 -18.42 9.63 -30.20
C GLU A 114 -18.78 8.36 -29.41
N LEU A 115 -19.91 8.36 -28.71
CA LEU A 115 -20.46 7.17 -28.04
C LEU A 115 -20.97 6.08 -29.00
N ALA A 116 -21.23 6.43 -30.26
CA ALA A 116 -21.65 5.49 -31.31
C ALA A 116 -20.46 4.91 -32.09
N ASP A 117 -19.22 5.34 -31.80
CA ASP A 117 -18.02 4.86 -32.46
C ASP A 117 -17.62 3.45 -31.95
N PRO A 118 -17.50 2.43 -32.83
CA PRO A 118 -17.15 1.06 -32.43
C PRO A 118 -15.77 0.89 -31.77
N GLU A 119 -14.91 1.91 -31.75
CA GLU A 119 -13.64 1.89 -30.99
C GLU A 119 -13.87 1.75 -29.46
N GLY A 120 -15.07 2.08 -28.95
CA GLY A 120 -15.48 1.84 -27.57
C GLY A 120 -15.64 0.36 -27.18
N GLN A 121 -15.69 -0.58 -28.12
CA GLN A 121 -15.68 -2.02 -27.82
C GLN A 121 -14.32 -2.52 -27.31
N GLY A 122 -13.22 -1.92 -27.77
CA GLY A 122 -11.87 -2.24 -27.29
C GLY A 122 -11.70 -1.79 -25.83
N ILE A 123 -12.11 -0.56 -25.54
CA ILE A 123 -12.10 0.04 -24.20
C ILE A 123 -13.03 -0.73 -23.25
N SER A 124 -14.19 -1.18 -23.72
CA SER A 124 -15.12 -1.98 -22.90
C SER A 124 -14.52 -3.35 -22.53
N ARG A 125 -13.89 -4.06 -23.48
CA ARG A 125 -13.23 -5.35 -23.21
C ARG A 125 -11.96 -5.22 -22.39
N GLU A 126 -11.24 -4.10 -22.54
CA GLU A 126 -10.04 -3.82 -21.73
C GLU A 126 -10.43 -3.42 -20.31
N ARG A 127 -11.50 -2.64 -20.14
CA ARG A 127 -12.08 -2.32 -18.84
C ARG A 127 -12.62 -3.55 -18.12
N GLU A 128 -13.25 -4.48 -18.83
CA GLU A 128 -13.72 -5.75 -18.25
C GLU A 128 -12.55 -6.66 -17.84
N ARG A 129 -11.48 -6.71 -18.64
CA ARG A 129 -10.22 -7.39 -18.27
C ARG A 129 -9.55 -6.76 -17.05
N LEU A 130 -9.50 -5.43 -16.97
CA LEU A 130 -8.96 -4.71 -15.83
C LEU A 130 -9.82 -4.91 -14.58
N HIS A 131 -11.15 -4.95 -14.70
CA HIS A 131 -12.04 -5.23 -13.59
C HIS A 131 -11.82 -6.64 -13.03
N SER A 132 -11.77 -7.65 -13.91
CA SER A 132 -11.46 -9.03 -13.51
C SER A 132 -10.05 -9.16 -12.92
N ALA A 133 -9.06 -8.42 -13.41
CA ALA A 133 -7.71 -8.40 -12.84
C ALA A 133 -7.67 -7.72 -11.45
N VAL A 134 -8.47 -6.67 -11.24
CA VAL A 134 -8.61 -6.01 -9.94
C VAL A 134 -9.33 -6.92 -8.94
N GLU A 135 -10.40 -7.58 -9.35
CA GLU A 135 -11.10 -8.57 -8.50
C GLU A 135 -10.15 -9.72 -8.11
N HIS A 136 -9.42 -10.29 -9.07
CA HIS A 136 -8.44 -11.33 -8.76
C HIS A 136 -7.28 -10.84 -7.90
N ALA A 137 -6.81 -9.61 -8.09
CA ALA A 137 -5.79 -9.03 -7.23
C ALA A 137 -6.29 -8.79 -5.80
N GLN A 138 -7.55 -8.38 -5.65
CA GLN A 138 -8.20 -8.24 -4.33
C GLN A 138 -8.39 -9.60 -3.65
N GLU A 139 -8.83 -10.62 -4.38
CA GLU A 139 -8.95 -11.99 -3.87
C GLU A 139 -7.58 -12.55 -3.44
N GLN A 140 -6.52 -12.31 -4.23
CA GLN A 140 -5.17 -12.74 -3.88
C GLN A 140 -4.64 -12.02 -2.65
N GLN A 141 -4.85 -10.71 -2.53
CA GLN A 141 -4.48 -9.96 -1.33
C GLN A 141 -5.24 -10.46 -0.11
N HIS A 142 -6.55 -10.70 -0.23
CA HIS A 142 -7.33 -11.31 0.84
C HIS A 142 -6.80 -12.69 1.22
N ALA A 143 -6.51 -13.55 0.25
CA ALA A 143 -6.00 -14.90 0.49
C ALA A 143 -4.59 -14.90 1.12
N GLU A 144 -3.71 -13.99 0.70
CA GLU A 144 -2.35 -13.85 1.22
C GLU A 144 -2.35 -13.31 2.67
N GLU A 145 -3.27 -12.38 2.97
CA GLU A 145 -3.51 -11.87 4.33
C GLU A 145 -4.14 -12.89 5.27
N LEU A 146 -4.93 -13.84 4.74
CA LEU A 146 -5.48 -14.98 5.49
C LEU A 146 -4.40 -16.05 5.74
N SER A 147 -3.60 -16.33 4.71
CA SER A 147 -2.46 -17.27 4.73
C SER A 147 -1.40 -16.89 5.77
N HIS A 148 -1.06 -15.60 5.88
CA HIS A 148 -0.05 -15.15 6.83
C HIS A 148 -0.44 -15.33 8.31
N ALA A 149 -1.73 -15.52 8.59
CA ALA A 149 -2.25 -15.73 9.94
C ALA A 149 -2.40 -17.21 10.32
N GLY A 150 -2.10 -18.17 9.43
CA GLY A 150 -2.19 -19.61 9.74
C GLY A 150 -3.55 -20.25 9.47
N VAL A 151 -4.46 -19.57 8.75
CA VAL A 151 -5.72 -20.16 8.27
C VAL A 151 -5.76 -20.10 6.75
N SER A 152 -5.64 -21.26 6.10
CA SER A 152 -5.85 -21.37 4.66
C SER A 152 -7.35 -21.51 4.33
N PRO A 153 -7.80 -21.00 3.17
CA PRO A 153 -9.17 -21.22 2.72
C PRO A 153 -9.45 -22.71 2.45
N GLU A 154 -8.45 -23.51 2.10
CA GLU A 154 -8.62 -24.96 1.97
C GLU A 154 -8.92 -25.63 3.31
N LEU A 155 -8.22 -25.23 4.38
CA LEU A 155 -8.47 -25.75 5.72
C LEU A 155 -9.85 -25.32 6.22
N ALA A 156 -10.22 -24.07 6.00
CA ALA A 156 -11.56 -23.59 6.33
C ALA A 156 -12.65 -24.41 5.62
N ALA A 157 -12.46 -24.72 4.33
CA ALA A 157 -13.38 -25.56 3.56
C ALA A 157 -13.45 -27.02 4.08
N GLU A 158 -12.33 -27.61 4.49
CA GLU A 158 -12.30 -28.97 5.06
C GLU A 158 -13.18 -29.10 6.31
N TYR A 159 -13.21 -28.06 7.13
CA TYR A 159 -14.01 -28.01 8.37
C TYR A 159 -15.37 -27.35 8.20
N GLU A 160 -15.80 -27.10 6.96
CA GLU A 160 -17.05 -26.40 6.62
C GLU A 160 -17.20 -25.07 7.39
N ALA A 161 -16.08 -24.37 7.57
CA ALA A 161 -15.99 -23.13 8.32
C ALA A 161 -15.63 -21.96 7.39
N ARG A 162 -16.14 -20.77 7.71
CA ARG A 162 -15.72 -19.52 7.07
C ARG A 162 -14.55 -18.90 7.83
N ILE A 163 -13.79 -18.02 7.19
CA ILE A 163 -12.78 -17.22 7.89
C ILE A 163 -13.39 -15.87 8.27
N LEU A 164 -13.06 -15.39 9.47
CA LEU A 164 -13.53 -14.09 9.95
C LEU A 164 -13.03 -12.94 9.05
N ALA A 165 -13.94 -12.08 8.61
CA ALA A 165 -13.61 -10.92 7.79
C ALA A 165 -12.92 -9.83 8.63
N ARG A 166 -12.31 -8.86 7.95
CA ARG A 166 -11.74 -7.66 8.60
C ARG A 166 -12.83 -6.80 9.21
N ASP A 167 -12.48 -6.14 10.31
CA ASP A 167 -13.37 -5.29 11.08
C ASP A 167 -14.66 -6.00 11.52
N GLU A 168 -14.62 -7.34 11.61
CA GLU A 168 -15.70 -8.20 12.07
C GLU A 168 -15.38 -8.72 13.47
N SER A 169 -16.39 -8.75 14.33
CA SER A 169 -16.35 -9.44 15.62
C SER A 169 -17.56 -10.36 15.75
N PHE A 170 -17.38 -11.44 16.50
CA PHE A 170 -18.43 -12.40 16.80
C PHE A 170 -18.16 -13.09 18.13
N SER A 171 -19.19 -13.71 18.69
CA SER A 171 -19.12 -14.47 19.93
C SER A 171 -19.67 -15.88 19.71
N GLY A 172 -19.01 -16.90 20.23
CA GLY A 172 -19.41 -18.29 20.04
C GLY A 172 -18.63 -19.26 20.92
N GLU A 173 -18.94 -20.55 20.79
CA GLU A 173 -18.29 -21.62 21.55
C GLU A 173 -17.18 -22.25 20.71
N VAL A 174 -16.00 -22.48 21.31
CA VAL A 174 -14.91 -23.23 20.65
C VAL A 174 -15.31 -24.71 20.58
N VAL A 175 -15.60 -25.21 19.37
CA VAL A 175 -16.06 -26.60 19.19
C VAL A 175 -14.94 -27.57 18.80
N GLN A 176 -13.85 -27.05 18.23
CA GLN A 176 -12.72 -27.88 17.80
C GLN A 176 -11.40 -27.13 17.83
N GLN A 177 -10.34 -27.84 18.19
CA GLN A 177 -8.96 -27.38 18.09
C GLN A 177 -8.24 -28.23 17.04
N ILE A 178 -7.51 -27.56 16.15
CA ILE A 178 -6.76 -28.16 15.04
C ILE A 178 -5.28 -27.87 15.28
N GLU A 179 -4.46 -28.91 15.26
CA GLU A 179 -3.00 -28.81 15.34
C GLU A 179 -2.39 -29.28 14.03
N ARG A 180 -1.65 -28.41 13.34
CA ARG A 180 -0.88 -28.77 12.15
C ARG A 180 0.60 -28.45 12.34
N ASP A 181 1.45 -29.41 11.98
CA ASP A 181 2.90 -29.33 12.13
C ASP A 181 3.53 -28.17 11.32
N ASP A 182 2.87 -27.75 10.24
CA ASP A 182 3.36 -26.77 9.25
C ASP A 182 2.67 -25.40 9.32
N GLU A 183 1.41 -25.34 9.79
CA GLU A 183 0.57 -24.13 9.78
C GLU A 183 0.23 -23.59 11.17
N GLY A 184 0.61 -24.31 12.24
CA GLY A 184 0.34 -23.94 13.61
C GLY A 184 -1.01 -24.45 14.13
N ARG A 185 -1.50 -23.85 15.21
CA ARG A 185 -2.77 -24.22 15.84
C ARG A 185 -3.89 -23.29 15.34
N ALA A 186 -5.06 -23.85 15.10
CA ALA A 186 -6.28 -23.13 14.74
C ALA A 186 -7.48 -23.67 15.51
N PHE A 187 -8.56 -22.90 15.53
CA PHE A 187 -9.77 -23.16 16.29
C PHE A 187 -10.99 -23.02 15.39
N VAL A 188 -11.98 -23.89 15.57
CA VAL A 188 -13.31 -23.77 14.97
C VAL A 188 -14.26 -23.34 16.06
N ILE A 189 -14.95 -22.23 15.81
CA ILE A 189 -15.87 -21.60 16.76
C ILE A 189 -17.26 -21.59 16.13
N GLU A 190 -18.25 -22.07 16.86
CA GLU A 190 -19.65 -22.10 16.42
C GLU A 190 -20.42 -20.91 17.02
N ALA A 191 -21.05 -20.11 16.16
CA ALA A 191 -21.81 -18.93 16.53
C ALA A 191 -23.08 -18.84 15.67
N ASP A 192 -24.25 -18.83 16.30
CA ASP A 192 -25.55 -18.72 15.63
C ASP A 192 -25.79 -19.76 14.50
N GLY A 193 -25.15 -20.93 14.60
CA GLY A 193 -25.22 -22.00 13.60
C GLY A 193 -24.23 -21.88 12.44
N ASP A 194 -23.41 -20.82 12.44
CA ASP A 194 -22.27 -20.67 11.54
C ASP A 194 -20.98 -21.13 12.23
N ARG A 195 -20.06 -21.67 11.44
CA ARG A 195 -18.71 -22.07 11.90
C ARG A 195 -17.68 -21.11 11.38
N VAL A 196 -16.85 -20.59 12.27
CA VAL A 196 -15.77 -19.66 11.96
C VAL A 196 -14.45 -20.27 12.36
N MET A 197 -13.49 -20.27 11.43
CA MET A 197 -12.12 -20.71 11.68
C MET A 197 -11.26 -19.51 12.07
N VAL A 198 -10.56 -19.65 13.19
CA VAL A 198 -9.74 -18.61 13.81
C VAL A 198 -8.35 -19.21 14.11
N PRO A 199 -7.25 -18.54 13.73
CA PRO A 199 -5.92 -19.02 14.06
C PRO A 199 -5.62 -18.89 15.55
N GLN A 200 -4.50 -19.46 15.99
CA GLN A 200 -4.01 -19.20 17.34
C GLN A 200 -3.70 -17.72 17.53
N ILE A 201 -4.25 -17.17 18.62
CA ILE A 201 -4.05 -15.79 19.04
C ILE A 201 -3.02 -15.77 20.17
N GLU A 202 -1.98 -14.96 20.01
CA GLU A 202 -0.94 -14.83 21.03
C GLU A 202 -1.52 -14.21 22.30
N GLY A 203 -1.39 -14.89 23.44
CA GLY A 203 -1.87 -14.41 24.74
C GLY A 203 -3.34 -14.70 25.05
N ALA A 204 -4.10 -15.29 24.12
CA ALA A 204 -5.44 -15.83 24.39
C ALA A 204 -5.38 -17.36 24.48
N GLU A 205 -5.68 -17.90 25.67
CA GLU A 205 -5.81 -19.34 25.88
C GLU A 205 -7.27 -19.73 25.63
N MET A 206 -7.52 -20.46 24.55
CA MET A 206 -8.84 -20.95 24.18
C MET A 206 -8.83 -22.48 24.19
N ASP A 207 -9.75 -23.09 24.94
CA ASP A 207 -9.97 -24.53 24.98
C ASP A 207 -11.35 -24.89 24.41
N VAL A 208 -11.49 -26.15 24.00
CA VAL A 208 -12.79 -26.66 23.49
C VAL A 208 -13.85 -26.60 24.60
N GLY A 209 -14.97 -25.95 24.31
CA GLY A 209 -16.06 -25.68 25.24
C GLY A 209 -16.05 -24.28 25.85
N ASP A 210 -15.05 -23.45 25.54
CA ASP A 210 -15.01 -22.06 26.00
C ASP A 210 -15.92 -21.17 25.17
N ASP A 211 -16.67 -20.30 25.85
CA ASP A 211 -17.36 -19.17 25.24
C ASP A 211 -16.35 -18.03 25.02
N VAL A 212 -16.16 -17.66 23.76
CA VAL A 212 -15.16 -16.67 23.35
C VAL A 212 -15.78 -15.57 22.51
N GLU A 213 -15.30 -14.35 22.68
CA GLU A 213 -15.53 -13.25 21.75
C GLU A 213 -14.25 -13.05 20.94
N VAL A 214 -14.36 -13.16 19.62
CA VAL A 214 -13.23 -13.00 18.70
C VAL A 214 -13.49 -11.85 17.77
N SER A 215 -12.47 -11.03 17.55
CA SER A 215 -12.50 -9.94 16.58
C SER A 215 -11.27 -9.96 15.69
N ARG A 216 -11.42 -9.36 14.50
CA ARG A 216 -10.30 -9.11 13.59
C ARG A 216 -10.24 -7.64 13.25
N ASP A 217 -9.13 -6.99 13.58
CA ASP A 217 -8.95 -5.57 13.36
C ASP A 217 -8.73 -5.22 11.86
N HIS A 218 -8.73 -3.92 11.55
CA HIS A 218 -8.44 -3.39 10.22
C HIS A 218 -7.05 -3.78 9.68
N GLN A 219 -6.10 -4.13 10.55
CA GLN A 219 -4.76 -4.58 10.16
C GLN A 219 -4.76 -6.08 9.84
N GLY A 220 -5.83 -6.80 10.20
CA GLY A 220 -5.99 -8.24 10.00
C GLY A 220 -5.53 -9.08 11.19
N ASN A 221 -5.17 -8.45 12.31
CA ASN A 221 -4.80 -9.13 13.56
C ASN A 221 -6.03 -9.66 14.25
N TYR A 222 -5.90 -10.84 14.84
CA TYR A 222 -6.96 -11.48 15.61
C TYR A 222 -6.79 -11.15 17.10
N GLU A 223 -7.90 -10.83 17.75
CA GLU A 223 -7.98 -10.63 19.18
C GLU A 223 -9.11 -11.52 19.72
N ALA A 224 -8.89 -12.17 20.86
CA ALA A 224 -9.90 -12.98 21.52
C ALA A 224 -9.95 -12.68 23.01
N GLU A 225 -11.17 -12.57 23.52
CA GLU A 225 -11.47 -12.49 24.94
C GLU A 225 -12.24 -13.74 25.34
N THR A 226 -11.68 -14.50 26.28
CA THR A 226 -12.37 -15.63 26.91
C THR A 226 -13.31 -15.09 27.98
N GLY A 227 -14.61 -15.28 27.79
CA GLY A 227 -15.59 -14.88 28.79
C GLY A 227 -15.44 -15.78 30.01
N TYR A 228 -15.00 -15.25 31.15
CA TYR A 228 -15.04 -15.96 32.43
C TYR A 228 -16.48 -16.47 32.65
N GLY A 229 -16.64 -17.80 32.61
CA GLY A 229 -17.90 -18.47 32.87
C GLY A 229 -18.52 -17.94 34.16
N TYR A 230 -19.76 -17.45 34.06
CA TYR A 230 -20.60 -17.30 35.24
C TYR A 230 -20.75 -18.69 35.85
N GLY A 231 -20.16 -18.87 37.03
CA GLY A 231 -20.09 -20.15 37.72
C GLY A 231 -21.43 -20.85 37.85
N ARG A 232 -21.37 -22.18 37.78
CA ARG A 232 -22.44 -23.06 38.23
C ARG A 232 -21.89 -24.19 39.08
#